data_AF-A0A7C9E197-F1
#
_entry.id   AF-A0A7C9E197-F1
#
_cell.length_a   1.000
_cell.length_b   1.000
_cell.length_c   1.000
_cell.angle_alpha   90.00
_cell.angle_beta   90.00
_cell.angle_gamma   90.00
#
_symmetry.space_group_name_H-M   'P 1'
#
loop_
_entity.id
_entity.type
_entity.pdbx_description
1 polymer ?
#
loop_
_entity_poly.entity_id
_entity_poly.type
_entity_poly.pdbx_seq_one_letter_code
_entity_poly.pdbx_strand_id
1 'polypeptide(L)'
;LPISAPGATTSTSLTWGGGDLVAVGGKVALLPIPLGTADFLVHHIHAFTIHVTVLILLKGVLFARSSRLIPDKANLGFRFPCDGPGRGGTCQVSAWDHVFLGLFWMYNAISVVIFHFSWKM
;
A
#
# COMPACT_ATOMS: atom_id res chain seq x y z
N LEU A 1 -30.60 3.23 -16.98
CA LEU A 1 -30.66 4.59 -16.40
C LEU A 1 -30.22 4.50 -14.94
N PRO A 2 -29.26 5.32 -14.49
CA PRO A 2 -28.82 5.28 -13.10
C PRO A 2 -29.96 5.75 -12.17
N ILE A 3 -30.50 4.84 -11.37
CA ILE A 3 -31.72 5.05 -10.57
C ILE A 3 -31.55 6.13 -9.49
N SER A 4 -30.30 6.38 -9.07
CA SER A 4 -29.92 7.34 -8.04
C SER A 4 -29.21 8.58 -8.57
N ALA A 5 -29.01 8.71 -9.89
CA ALA A 5 -28.36 9.88 -10.50
C ALA A 5 -29.24 10.48 -11.63
N PRO A 6 -30.36 11.13 -11.27
CA PRO A 6 -31.21 11.80 -12.25
C PRO A 6 -30.42 12.89 -12.99
N GLY A 7 -30.56 12.94 -14.33
CA GLY A 7 -29.85 13.90 -15.19
C GLY A 7 -28.44 13.48 -15.60
N ALA A 8 -27.87 12.43 -15.00
CA ALA A 8 -26.63 11.85 -15.51
C ALA A 8 -26.90 11.05 -16.79
N THR A 9 -26.18 11.41 -17.86
CA THR A 9 -26.29 10.76 -19.17
C THR A 9 -25.29 9.62 -19.37
N THR A 10 -24.23 9.56 -18.53
CA THR A 10 -23.17 8.55 -18.57
C THR A 10 -22.84 8.03 -17.17
N SER A 11 -22.17 6.89 -17.08
CA SER A 11 -21.55 6.41 -15.83
C SER A 11 -20.35 7.27 -15.42
N THR A 12 -19.82 7.03 -14.22
CA THR A 12 -18.60 7.69 -13.71
C THR A 12 -17.34 7.31 -14.48
N SER A 13 -17.32 6.12 -15.07
CA SER A 13 -16.25 5.64 -15.94
C SER A 13 -16.78 4.54 -16.87
N LEU A 14 -16.14 4.39 -18.03
CA LEU A 14 -16.43 3.34 -19.00
C LEU A 14 -15.86 1.96 -18.60
N THR A 15 -15.12 1.90 -17.49
CA THR A 15 -14.59 0.65 -16.94
C THR A 15 -15.68 -0.24 -16.32
N TRP A 16 -16.90 0.27 -16.13
CA TRP A 16 -18.05 -0.48 -15.63
C TRP A 16 -19.37 0.00 -16.28
N GLY A 17 -20.46 -0.72 -16.02
CA GLY A 17 -21.80 -0.27 -16.39
C GLY A 17 -22.24 -0.58 -17.83
N GLY A 18 -21.58 -1.53 -18.51
CA GLY A 18 -22.02 -2.04 -19.81
C GLY A 18 -21.89 -1.04 -20.96
N GLY A 19 -21.01 -0.03 -20.82
CA GLY A 19 -20.67 0.87 -21.92
C GLY A 19 -19.97 0.14 -23.07
N ASP A 20 -20.26 0.55 -24.31
CA ASP A 20 -19.64 0.00 -25.51
C ASP A 20 -18.12 0.26 -25.55
N LEU A 21 -17.40 -0.63 -26.23
CA LEU A 21 -15.99 -0.48 -26.55
C LEU A 21 -15.75 0.88 -27.21
N VAL A 22 -14.95 1.74 -26.58
CA VAL A 22 -14.52 2.99 -27.20
C VAL A 22 -13.20 2.73 -27.92
N ALA A 23 -13.21 2.83 -29.24
CA ALA A 23 -12.03 2.67 -30.08
C ALA A 23 -11.66 3.99 -30.77
N VAL A 24 -10.37 4.32 -30.78
CA VAL A 24 -9.81 5.49 -31.46
C VAL A 24 -8.62 5.03 -32.29
N GLY A 25 -8.62 5.33 -33.59
CA GLY A 25 -7.53 4.92 -34.48
C GLY A 25 -7.32 3.39 -34.56
N GLY A 26 -8.39 2.61 -34.39
CA GLY A 26 -8.34 1.14 -34.42
C GLY A 26 -7.76 0.47 -33.17
N LYS A 27 -7.47 1.23 -32.10
CA LYS A 27 -7.06 0.70 -30.79
C LYS A 27 -8.18 0.88 -29.77
N VAL A 28 -8.25 -0.04 -28.80
CA VAL A 28 -9.19 0.08 -27.68
C VAL A 28 -8.70 1.20 -26.76
N ALA A 29 -9.49 2.27 -26.65
CA ALA A 29 -9.21 3.38 -25.75
C ALA A 29 -9.68 3.05 -24.32
N LEU A 30 -10.86 2.47 -24.16
CA LEU A 30 -11.40 1.96 -22.89
C LEU A 30 -12.40 0.83 -23.14
N LEU A 31 -12.39 -0.16 -22.25
CA LEU A 31 -13.37 -1.25 -22.18
C LEU A 31 -13.81 -1.49 -20.73
N PRO A 32 -15.00 -2.09 -20.51
CA PRO A 32 -15.38 -2.59 -19.20
C PRO A 32 -14.37 -3.60 -18.65
N ILE A 33 -13.98 -3.45 -17.38
CA ILE A 33 -13.01 -4.32 -16.71
C ILE A 33 -13.77 -5.32 -15.83
N PRO A 34 -13.94 -6.59 -16.24
CA PRO A 34 -14.60 -7.58 -15.41
C PRO A 34 -13.73 -7.92 -14.20
N LEU A 35 -14.36 -8.10 -13.05
CA LEU A 35 -13.71 -8.54 -11.82
C LEU A 35 -14.06 -10.00 -11.54
N GLY A 36 -13.05 -10.81 -11.26
CA GLY A 36 -13.20 -12.21 -10.89
C GLY A 36 -12.44 -12.58 -9.62
N THR A 37 -12.33 -13.88 -9.35
CA THR A 37 -11.64 -14.42 -8.17
C THR A 37 -10.16 -14.02 -8.13
N ALA A 38 -9.50 -13.92 -9.29
CA ALA A 38 -8.11 -13.46 -9.37
C ALA A 38 -7.96 -12.02 -8.87
N ASP A 39 -8.87 -11.12 -9.27
CA ASP A 39 -8.89 -9.74 -8.79
C ASP A 39 -9.13 -9.69 -7.29
N PHE A 40 -10.05 -10.51 -6.76
CA PHE A 40 -10.29 -10.60 -5.32
C PHE A 40 -9.03 -10.98 -4.54
N LEU A 41 -8.29 -11.99 -4.99
CA LEU A 41 -7.04 -12.42 -4.36
C LEU A 41 -5.97 -11.32 -4.38
N VAL A 42 -5.78 -10.68 -5.53
CA VAL A 42 -4.75 -9.62 -5.66
C VAL A 42 -5.09 -8.40 -4.82
N HIS A 43 -6.37 -8.02 -4.69
CA HIS A 43 -6.79 -6.95 -3.79
C HIS A 43 -6.53 -7.29 -2.31
N HIS A 44 -6.63 -8.57 -1.91
CA HIS A 44 -6.20 -8.99 -0.57
C HIS A 44 -4.69 -8.89 -0.37
N ILE A 45 -3.90 -9.19 -1.42
CA ILE A 45 -2.44 -9.00 -1.38
C ILE A 45 -2.10 -7.49 -1.27
N HIS A 46 -2.80 -6.61 -1.98
CA HIS A 46 -2.64 -5.17 -1.82
C HIS A 46 -2.96 -4.73 -0.40
N ALA A 47 -4.09 -5.18 0.15
CA ALA A 47 -4.45 -4.88 1.53
C ALA A 47 -3.36 -5.38 2.49
N PHE A 48 -2.89 -6.61 2.35
CA PHE A 48 -1.84 -7.18 3.18
C PHE A 48 -0.55 -6.34 3.15
N THR A 49 -0.02 -6.04 1.97
CA THR A 49 1.24 -5.29 1.84
C THR A 49 1.13 -3.87 2.37
N ILE A 50 -0.02 -3.20 2.17
CA ILE A 50 -0.29 -1.87 2.74
C ILE A 50 -0.38 -1.95 4.27
N HIS A 51 -1.11 -2.93 4.83
CA HIS A 51 -1.23 -3.08 6.28
C HIS A 51 0.11 -3.37 6.94
N VAL A 52 0.98 -4.19 6.34
CA VAL A 52 2.33 -4.43 6.86
C VAL A 52 3.18 -3.16 6.77
N THR A 53 3.11 -2.41 5.67
CA THR A 53 3.81 -1.11 5.53
C THR A 53 3.38 -0.13 6.63
N VAL A 54 2.06 0.01 6.83
CA VAL A 54 1.49 0.87 7.89
C VAL A 54 1.90 0.37 9.28
N LEU A 55 1.87 -0.93 9.53
CA LEU A 55 2.28 -1.52 10.81
C LEU A 55 3.72 -1.15 11.15
N ILE A 56 4.65 -1.28 10.21
CA ILE A 56 6.06 -0.95 10.40
C ILE A 56 6.25 0.54 10.70
N LEU A 57 5.65 1.41 9.89
CA LEU A 57 5.79 2.86 10.03
C LEU A 57 5.12 3.37 11.32
N LEU A 58 3.89 2.92 11.59
CA LEU A 58 3.15 3.31 12.79
C LEU A 58 3.86 2.82 14.05
N LYS A 59 4.37 1.58 14.06
CA LYS A 59 5.19 1.07 15.17
C LYS A 59 6.45 1.92 15.35
N GLY A 60 7.13 2.30 14.27
CA GLY A 60 8.30 3.18 14.31
C GLY A 60 8.00 4.53 14.96
N VAL A 61 6.86 5.14 14.62
CA VAL A 61 6.40 6.41 15.17
C VAL A 61 6.01 6.29 16.65
N LEU A 62 5.15 5.31 16.99
CA LEU A 62 4.64 5.15 18.35
C LEU A 62 5.75 4.78 19.35
N PHE A 63 6.75 3.99 18.93
CA PHE A 63 7.87 3.57 19.79
C PHE A 63 9.14 4.40 19.62
N ALA A 64 9.05 5.61 19.03
CA ALA A 64 10.19 6.50 18.84
C ALA A 64 10.72 7.09 20.15
N ARG A 65 9.82 7.48 21.07
CA ARG A 65 10.21 8.14 22.33
C ARG A 65 10.60 7.17 23.43
N SER A 66 9.91 6.04 23.51
CA SER A 66 10.12 5.03 24.55
C SER A 66 9.59 3.68 24.09
N SER A 67 10.16 2.60 24.59
CA SER A 67 9.59 1.26 24.50
C SER A 67 9.79 0.52 25.82
N ARG A 68 9.11 -0.61 25.99
CA ARG A 68 9.35 -1.49 27.15
C ARG A 68 10.82 -1.97 27.22
N LEU A 69 11.47 -2.12 26.05
CA LEU A 69 12.85 -2.57 25.97
C LEU A 69 13.86 -1.45 26.23
N ILE A 70 13.60 -0.22 25.76
CA ILE A 70 14.48 0.95 25.91
C ILE A 70 13.59 2.14 26.33
N PRO A 71 13.48 2.44 27.63
CA PRO A 71 12.55 3.45 28.13
C PRO A 71 12.99 4.88 27.77
N ASP A 72 14.29 5.11 27.60
CA ASP A 72 14.94 6.39 27.36
C ASP A 72 15.33 6.62 25.89
N LYS A 73 14.63 5.96 24.96
CA LYS A 73 14.93 6.02 23.52
C LYS A 73 14.96 7.45 22.95
N ALA A 74 14.16 8.35 23.50
CA ALA A 74 14.15 9.77 23.12
C ALA A 74 15.53 10.44 23.24
N ASN A 75 16.38 10.00 24.19
CA ASN A 75 17.72 10.56 24.39
C ASN A 75 18.72 10.10 23.33
N LEU A 76 18.49 8.93 22.72
CA LEU A 76 19.31 8.40 21.61
C LEU A 76 19.00 9.10 20.27
N GLY A 77 17.87 9.81 20.19
CA GLY A 77 17.43 10.54 19.02
C GLY A 77 16.73 9.68 17.97
N PHE A 78 16.50 10.25 16.79
CA PHE A 78 15.72 9.62 15.73
C PHE A 78 16.48 8.52 14.97
N ARG A 79 17.79 8.71 14.78
CA ARG A 79 18.65 7.87 13.95
C ARG A 79 19.89 7.44 14.73
N PHE A 80 19.91 6.17 15.12
CA PHE A 80 21.02 5.51 15.81
C PHE A 80 20.99 4.01 15.48
N PRO A 81 22.13 3.29 15.48
CA PRO A 81 22.17 1.90 14.99
C PRO A 81 21.58 0.88 15.97
N CYS A 82 21.82 1.06 17.28
CA CYS A 82 21.37 0.17 18.35
C CYS A 82 21.66 0.80 19.73
N ASP A 83 21.20 0.14 20.79
CA ASP A 83 21.55 0.36 22.21
C ASP A 83 22.40 -0.81 22.76
N GLY A 84 23.40 -1.23 21.97
CA GLY A 84 24.35 -2.31 22.31
C GLY A 84 23.78 -3.75 22.28
N PRO A 85 24.62 -4.76 22.59
CA PRO A 85 24.25 -6.19 22.53
C PRO A 85 23.46 -6.68 23.76
N GLY A 86 23.26 -5.82 24.76
CA GLY A 86 22.50 -6.17 25.97
C GLY A 86 21.04 -6.53 25.67
N ARG A 87 20.35 -7.11 26.66
CA ARG A 87 18.91 -7.43 26.59
C ARG A 87 18.51 -8.36 25.42
N GLY A 88 19.45 -9.18 24.93
CA GLY A 88 19.25 -10.08 23.79
C GLY A 88 19.51 -9.47 22.41
N GLY A 89 20.01 -8.22 22.36
CA GLY A 89 20.30 -7.47 21.13
C GLY A 89 19.25 -6.40 20.83
N THR A 90 19.71 -5.20 20.46
CA THR A 90 18.86 -4.02 20.21
C THR A 90 19.04 -3.44 18.81
N CYS A 91 19.40 -4.28 17.84
CA CYS A 91 19.53 -3.88 16.44
C CYS A 91 18.19 -3.35 15.90
N GLN A 92 18.24 -2.33 15.05
CA GLN A 92 17.08 -1.80 14.32
C GLN A 92 15.93 -1.29 15.20
N VAL A 93 16.24 -0.77 16.38
CA VAL A 93 15.23 -0.24 17.31
C VAL A 93 14.92 1.23 17.09
N SER A 94 15.72 1.96 16.30
CA SER A 94 15.48 3.39 16.04
C SER A 94 14.26 3.60 15.13
N ALA A 95 13.67 4.79 15.20
CA ALA A 95 12.58 5.15 14.29
C ALA A 95 13.06 5.23 12.83
N TRP A 96 14.32 5.62 12.62
CA TRP A 96 14.96 5.58 11.30
C TRP A 96 15.02 4.17 10.70
N ASP A 97 15.34 3.15 11.51
CA ASP A 97 15.38 1.77 11.03
C ASP A 97 13.99 1.26 10.61
N HIS A 98 12.92 1.77 11.23
CA HIS A 98 11.55 1.47 10.81
C HIS A 98 11.20 2.16 9.47
N VAL A 99 11.71 3.36 9.20
CA VAL A 99 11.61 3.97 7.86
C VAL A 99 12.35 3.11 6.84
N PHE A 100 13.57 2.68 7.15
CA PHE A 100 14.36 1.78 6.30
C PHE A 100 13.59 0.50 5.97
N LEU A 101 13.05 -0.21 6.97
CA LEU A 101 12.22 -1.40 6.75
C LEU A 101 10.92 -1.08 5.98
N GLY A 102 10.32 0.08 6.26
CA GLY A 102 9.12 0.57 5.58
C GLY A 102 9.34 0.81 4.08
N LEU A 103 10.53 1.24 3.66
CA LEU A 103 10.86 1.41 2.24
C LEU A 103 10.81 0.10 1.47
N PHE A 104 11.29 -1.01 2.04
CA PHE A 104 11.21 -2.33 1.37
C PHE A 104 9.77 -2.80 1.20
N TRP A 105 8.94 -2.57 2.21
CA TRP A 105 7.53 -2.94 2.14
C TRP A 105 6.71 -2.03 1.24
N MET A 106 7.03 -0.73 1.21
CA MET A 106 6.46 0.19 0.24
C MET A 106 6.84 -0.23 -1.19
N TYR A 107 8.11 -0.54 -1.44
CA TYR A 107 8.56 -1.07 -2.74
C TYR A 107 7.76 -2.31 -3.12
N ASN A 108 7.64 -3.29 -2.20
CA ASN A 108 6.86 -4.49 -2.44
C ASN A 108 5.38 -4.19 -2.77
N ALA A 109 4.73 -3.33 -1.98
CA ALA A 109 3.33 -2.95 -2.17
C ALA A 109 3.11 -2.29 -3.55
N ILE A 110 3.94 -1.31 -3.90
CA ILE A 110 3.83 -0.58 -5.17
C ILE A 110 4.14 -1.51 -6.35
N SER A 111 5.17 -2.35 -6.26
CA SER A 111 5.52 -3.30 -7.32
C SER A 111 4.35 -4.24 -7.63
N VAL A 112 3.69 -4.81 -6.61
CA VAL A 112 2.54 -5.71 -6.84
C VAL A 112 1.39 -4.98 -7.52
N VAL A 113 1.08 -3.74 -7.10
CA VAL A 113 0.03 -2.93 -7.72
C VAL A 113 0.32 -2.65 -9.20
N ILE A 114 1.57 -2.31 -9.54
CA ILE A 114 1.97 -2.03 -10.93
C ILE A 114 1.95 -3.32 -11.76
N PHE A 115 2.43 -4.44 -11.23
CA PHE A 115 2.36 -5.73 -11.94
C PHE A 115 0.91 -6.16 -12.17
N HIS A 116 0.03 -5.99 -11.19
CA HIS A 116 -1.39 -6.26 -11.35
C HIS A 116 -2.00 -5.38 -12.44
N PHE A 117 -1.73 -4.07 -12.41
CA PHE A 117 -2.22 -3.14 -13.42
C PHE A 117 -1.71 -3.51 -14.83
N SER A 118 -0.41 -3.77 -14.98
CA SER A 118 0.19 -4.12 -16.26
C SER A 118 -0.29 -5.45 -16.82
N TRP A 119 -0.73 -6.39 -15.98
CA TRP A 119 -1.27 -7.66 -16.44
C TRP A 119 -2.78 -7.59 -16.70
N LYS A 120 -3.48 -6.68 -16.03
CA LYS A 120 -4.93 -6.50 -16.19
C LYS A 120 -5.29 -5.72 -17.45
N MET A 121 -4.47 -4.73 -17.81
CA MET A 121 -4.62 -3.86 -18.98
C MET A 121 -4.00 -4.49 -20.22
#